data_AF-A0A7S3FQ95-F1
#
_entry.id   AF-A0A7S3FQ95-F1
#
_cell.length_a   1.000
_cell.length_b   1.000
_cell.length_c   1.000
_cell.angle_alpha   90.00
_cell.angle_beta   90.00
_cell.angle_gamma   90.00
#
_symmetry.space_group_name_H-M   'P 1'
#
loop_
_entity.id
_entity.type
_entity.pdbx_description
1 polymer ?
#
loop_
_entity_poly.entity_id
_entity_poly.type
_entity_poly.pdbx_seq_one_letter_code
_entity_poly.pdbx_strand_id
1 'polypeptide(L)'
;RMLVSLCSRYGDCNENSSSHQFHLPQNFQRYPQLMYHLRRSQVLQVFNNSPDETVFFRLALKKESTRNSLLILQPRLLSYSFDSEGRPLPVPLDATSVLPDRILLLDTFFCILV
;
A
#
# COMPACT_ATOMS: atom_id res chain seq x y z
N ARG A 1 9.35 -12.71 8.93
CA ARG A 1 9.04 -13.29 10.26
C ARG A 1 8.60 -12.24 11.29
N MET A 2 9.12 -11.00 11.25
CA MET A 2 8.71 -9.94 12.20
C MET A 2 7.21 -9.61 12.22
N LEU A 3 6.53 -9.58 11.06
CA LEU A 3 5.08 -9.31 11.00
C LEU A 3 4.26 -10.31 11.82
N VAL A 4 4.57 -11.61 11.70
CA VAL A 4 3.90 -12.66 12.48
C VAL A 4 4.16 -12.47 13.97
N SER A 5 5.40 -12.15 14.36
CA SER A 5 5.74 -11.87 15.76
C SER A 5 5.07 -10.61 16.33
N LEU A 6 4.71 -9.64 15.49
CA LEU A 6 3.96 -8.46 15.89
C LEU A 6 2.49 -8.82 16.08
N CYS A 7 1.89 -9.51 15.10
CA CYS A 7 0.51 -9.95 15.17
C CYS A 7 0.26 -10.90 16.35
N SER A 8 1.20 -11.80 16.65
CA SER A 8 1.11 -12.70 17.80
C SER A 8 1.28 -11.99 19.14
N ARG A 9 1.94 -10.82 19.19
CA ARG A 9 2.17 -10.07 20.43
C ARG A 9 1.08 -9.06 20.75
N TYR A 10 0.48 -8.46 19.72
CA TYR A 10 -0.46 -7.35 19.87
C TYR A 10 -1.84 -7.62 19.28
N GLY A 11 -2.04 -8.80 18.67
CA GLY A 11 -3.33 -9.19 18.12
C GLY A 11 -4.14 -9.99 19.12
N ASP A 12 -5.43 -9.68 19.18
CA ASP A 12 -6.40 -10.40 19.98
C ASP A 12 -6.92 -11.58 19.15
N CYS A 13 -6.73 -12.79 19.68
CA CYS A 13 -7.25 -14.02 19.10
C CYS A 13 -7.93 -14.80 20.23
N ASN A 14 -9.25 -14.91 20.19
CA ASN A 14 -9.98 -15.73 21.16
C ASN A 14 -9.79 -17.20 20.79
N GLU A 15 -9.16 -18.00 21.66
CA GLU A 15 -8.90 -19.43 21.40
C GLU A 15 -10.19 -20.26 21.23
N ASN A 16 -11.32 -19.77 21.75
CA ASN A 16 -12.63 -20.42 21.66
C ASN A 16 -13.43 -20.02 20.42
N SER A 17 -12.93 -19.06 19.64
CA SER A 17 -13.59 -18.55 18.44
C SER A 17 -12.80 -19.05 17.23
N SER A 18 -13.48 -19.58 16.22
CA SER A 18 -12.87 -19.99 14.95
C SER A 18 -11.86 -18.95 14.44
N SER A 19 -10.82 -19.42 13.74
CA SER A 19 -9.69 -18.64 13.17
C SER A 19 -10.04 -17.39 12.33
N HIS A 20 -11.32 -17.10 12.15
CA HIS A 20 -11.89 -15.92 11.52
C HIS A 20 -11.91 -14.66 12.42
N GLN A 21 -11.63 -14.74 13.72
CA GLN A 21 -11.75 -13.60 14.64
C GLN A 21 -10.40 -13.02 15.11
N PHE A 22 -9.44 -12.83 14.21
CA PHE A 22 -8.19 -12.12 14.55
C PHE A 22 -8.40 -10.60 14.44
N HIS A 23 -8.13 -9.88 15.53
CA HIS A 23 -8.26 -8.41 15.57
C HIS A 23 -6.93 -7.76 15.95
N LEU A 24 -6.59 -6.68 15.23
CA LEU A 24 -5.48 -5.80 15.60
C LEU A 24 -6.02 -4.48 16.15
N PRO A 25 -5.36 -3.89 17.16
CA PRO A 25 -5.64 -2.53 17.60
C PRO A 25 -5.57 -1.55 16.43
N GLN A 26 -6.42 -0.52 16.43
CA GLN A 26 -6.57 0.43 15.33
C GLN A 26 -5.25 1.03 14.83
N ASN A 27 -4.32 1.31 15.74
CA ASN A 27 -2.99 1.86 15.41
C ASN A 27 -2.11 0.88 14.62
N PHE A 28 -2.32 -0.43 14.76
CA PHE A 28 -1.55 -1.48 14.09
C PHE A 28 -2.22 -2.04 12.83
N GLN A 29 -3.50 -1.75 12.59
CA GLN A 29 -4.24 -2.30 11.44
C GLN A 29 -3.62 -1.96 10.08
N ARG A 30 -2.97 -0.79 9.95
CA ARG A 30 -2.29 -0.38 8.70
C ARG A 30 -0.95 -1.08 8.47
N TYR A 31 -0.33 -1.64 9.52
CA TYR A 31 1.01 -2.21 9.43
C TYR A 31 1.08 -3.46 8.54
N PRO A 32 0.16 -4.46 8.67
CA PRO A 32 0.12 -5.60 7.74
C PRO A 32 -0.04 -5.19 6.27
N GLN A 33 -0.90 -4.20 5.98
CA GLN A 33 -1.11 -3.69 4.63
C GLN A 33 0.18 -3.05 4.08
N LEU A 34 0.85 -2.22 4.88
CA LEU A 34 2.13 -1.63 4.49
C LEU A 34 3.20 -2.70 4.21
N MET A 35 3.28 -3.74 5.06
CA MET A 35 4.22 -4.86 4.86
C MET A 35 3.88 -5.71 3.63
N TYR A 36 2.62 -5.78 3.25
CA TYR A 36 2.19 -6.43 2.02
C TYR A 36 2.65 -5.67 0.76
N HIS A 37 2.53 -4.35 0.75
CA HIS A 37 3.02 -3.54 -0.37
C HIS A 37 4.56 -3.45 -0.40
N LEU A 38 5.21 -3.24 0.74
CA LEU A 38 6.69 -3.21 0.85
C LEU A 38 7.35 -4.48 0.28
N ARG A 39 6.84 -5.67 0.62
CA ARG A 39 7.42 -6.95 0.14
C ARG A 39 7.36 -7.14 -1.37
N ARG A 40 6.45 -6.44 -2.05
CA ARG A 40 6.23 -6.51 -3.50
C ARG A 40 6.66 -5.25 -4.24
N SER A 41 7.17 -4.25 -3.53
CA SER A 41 7.62 -3.00 -4.15
C SER A 41 8.97 -3.19 -4.86
N GLN A 42 9.25 -2.29 -5.80
CA GLN A 42 10.50 -2.26 -6.57
C GLN A 42 11.75 -2.04 -5.70
N VAL A 43 11.58 -1.64 -4.44
CA VAL A 43 12.68 -1.47 -3.48
C VAL A 43 13.28 -2.82 -3.08
N LEU A 44 12.43 -3.84 -2.90
CA LEU A 44 12.82 -5.19 -2.48
C LEU A 44 12.80 -6.19 -3.64
N GLN A 45 11.77 -6.15 -4.49
CA GLN A 45 11.67 -7.00 -5.68
C GLN A 45 12.40 -6.31 -6.84
N VAL A 46 13.58 -6.83 -7.19
CA VAL A 46 14.44 -6.26 -8.24
C VAL A 46 14.15 -6.84 -9.63
N PHE A 47 13.26 -7.85 -9.72
CA PHE A 47 12.85 -8.40 -11.00
C PHE A 47 12.13 -7.31 -11.83
N ASN A 48 12.44 -7.25 -13.12
CA ASN A 48 11.96 -6.21 -14.05
C ASN A 48 12.50 -4.79 -13.80
N ASN A 49 13.58 -4.62 -13.02
CA ASN A 49 14.30 -3.35 -12.89
C ASN A 49 15.78 -3.55 -13.23
N SER A 50 16.40 -2.55 -13.83
CA SER A 50 17.86 -2.50 -14.00
C SER A 50 18.57 -2.31 -12.65
N PRO A 51 19.88 -2.64 -12.55
CA PRO A 51 20.66 -2.36 -11.35
C PRO A 51 20.62 -0.88 -10.94
N ASP A 52 20.66 0.02 -11.91
CA ASP A 52 20.66 1.47 -11.66
C ASP A 52 19.30 1.96 -11.16
N GLU A 53 18.18 1.50 -11.75
CA GLU A 53 16.83 1.80 -11.25
C GLU A 53 16.63 1.31 -9.82
N THR A 54 17.14 0.11 -9.51
CA THR A 54 17.07 -0.44 -8.15
C THR A 54 17.80 0.45 -7.15
N VAL A 55 18.99 0.94 -7.50
CA VAL A 55 19.75 1.88 -6.67
C VAL A 55 19.00 3.19 -6.53
N PHE A 56 18.43 3.71 -7.61
CA PHE A 56 17.62 4.93 -7.61
C PHE A 56 16.43 4.83 -6.66
N PHE A 57 15.60 3.79 -6.75
CA PHE A 57 14.44 3.61 -5.87
C PHE A 57 14.83 3.48 -4.39
N ARG A 58 15.91 2.75 -4.10
CA ARG A 58 16.44 2.61 -2.73
C ARG A 58 16.98 3.93 -2.19
N LEU A 59 17.66 4.70 -3.03
CA LEU A 59 18.20 6.01 -2.65
C LEU A 59 17.08 7.00 -2.36
N ALA A 60 16.04 7.04 -3.21
CA ALA A 60 14.86 7.86 -3.00
C ALA A 60 14.18 7.52 -1.66
N LEU A 61 13.93 6.23 -1.39
CA LEU A 61 13.31 5.82 -0.13
C LEU A 61 14.12 6.24 1.10
N LYS A 62 15.46 6.20 1.03
CA LYS A 62 16.36 6.60 2.12
C LYS A 62 16.42 8.11 2.35
N LYS A 63 16.17 8.92 1.32
CA LYS A 63 16.26 10.39 1.39
C LYS A 63 14.92 11.06 1.70
N GLU A 64 13.82 10.43 1.33
CA GLU A 64 12.49 11.03 1.41
C GLU A 64 11.89 11.06 2.81
N SER A 65 10.94 11.99 3.01
CA SER A 65 10.17 12.10 4.26
C SER A 65 9.23 10.91 4.45
N THR A 66 8.80 10.64 5.69
CA THR A 66 7.85 9.55 5.99
C THR A 66 6.60 9.58 5.11
N ARG A 67 6.07 10.77 4.82
CA ARG A 67 4.89 10.94 3.95
C ARG A 67 5.15 10.44 2.53
N ASN A 68 6.31 10.80 1.96
CA ASN A 68 6.68 10.42 0.60
C ASN A 68 7.15 8.97 0.55
N SER A 69 7.84 8.48 1.58
CA SER A 69 8.16 7.06 1.73
C SER A 69 6.90 6.20 1.74
N LEU A 70 5.81 6.66 2.36
CA LEU A 70 4.54 5.93 2.32
C LEU A 70 3.96 5.84 0.90
N LEU A 71 4.11 6.87 0.06
CA LEU A 71 3.71 6.84 -1.35
C LEU A 71 4.59 5.88 -2.17
N ILE A 72 5.91 5.90 -1.92
CA ILE A 72 6.86 4.96 -2.54
C ILE A 72 6.52 3.50 -2.21
N LEU A 73 6.08 3.24 -0.97
CA LEU A 73 5.75 1.89 -0.51
C LEU A 73 4.35 1.45 -0.95
N GLN A 74 3.35 2.31 -0.75
CA GLN A 74 1.96 2.06 -1.10
C GLN A 74 1.46 3.24 -1.95
N PRO A 75 1.42 3.07 -3.27
CA PRO A 75 0.87 4.06 -4.18
C PRO A 75 -0.56 4.46 -3.80
N ARG A 76 -0.99 5.64 -4.23
CA ARG A 76 -2.37 6.09 -4.03
C ARG A 76 -3.11 6.03 -5.34
N LEU A 77 -4.33 5.50 -5.29
CA LEU A 77 -5.26 5.48 -6.41
C LEU A 77 -6.46 6.36 -6.06
N LEU A 78 -6.69 7.39 -6.86
CA LEU A 78 -7.83 8.28 -6.75
C LEU A 78 -8.78 8.02 -7.91
N SER A 79 -10.08 8.00 -7.62
CA SER A 79 -11.14 7.87 -8.61
C SER A 79 -11.85 9.21 -8.78
N TYR A 80 -12.05 9.60 -10.04
CA TYR A 80 -12.84 10.75 -10.45
C TYR A 80 -14.05 10.23 -11.25
N SER A 81 -15.26 10.55 -10.80
CA SER A 81 -16.50 10.22 -11.49
C SER A 81 -17.41 11.44 -11.50
N PHE A 82 -18.38 11.44 -12.41
CA PHE A 82 -19.39 12.50 -12.48
C PHE A 82 -20.36 12.45 -11.29
N ASP A 83 -20.55 11.27 -10.68
CA ASP A 83 -21.47 11.08 -9.55
C ASP A 83 -20.93 11.68 -8.24
N SER A 84 -19.61 11.85 -8.12
CA SER A 84 -18.96 12.26 -6.87
C SER A 84 -18.81 13.78 -6.69
N GLU A 85 -19.70 14.57 -7.32
CA GLU A 85 -19.70 16.05 -7.30
C GLU A 85 -18.31 16.67 -7.60
N GLY A 86 -17.53 16.00 -8.46
CA GLY A 86 -16.17 16.43 -8.84
C GLY A 86 -15.09 16.24 -7.76
N ARG A 87 -15.39 15.63 -6.60
CA ARG A 87 -14.38 15.32 -5.58
C ARG A 87 -13.70 13.97 -5.86
N PRO A 88 -12.36 13.89 -5.83
CA PRO A 88 -11.66 12.62 -5.93
C PRO A 88 -11.86 11.76 -4.69
N LEU A 89 -12.13 10.48 -4.89
CA LEU A 89 -12.29 9.50 -3.82
C LEU A 89 -11.11 8.52 -3.82
N PRO A 90 -10.48 8.24 -2.66
CA PRO A 90 -9.46 7.20 -2.58
C PRO A 90 -10.10 5.82 -2.77
N VAL A 91 -9.57 5.06 -3.71
CA VAL A 91 -10.04 3.70 -4.03
C VAL A 91 -8.93 2.68 -3.75
N PRO A 92 -9.28 1.42 -3.45
CA PRO A 92 -8.28 0.38 -3.23
C PRO A 92 -7.43 0.16 -4.48
N LEU A 93 -6.15 -0.16 -4.29
CA LEU A 93 -5.23 -0.59 -5.35
C LEU A 93 -5.56 -2.03 -5.80
N ASP A 94 -6.71 -2.19 -6.45
CA ASP A 94 -7.21 -3.47 -6.92
C ASP A 94 -7.89 -3.31 -8.28
N ALA A 95 -7.97 -4.39 -9.06
CA ALA A 95 -8.57 -4.40 -10.39
C ALA A 95 -10.07 -4.05 -10.35
N THR A 96 -10.74 -4.30 -9.22
CA THR A 96 -12.14 -3.90 -8.99
C THR A 96 -12.33 -2.38 -9.05
N SER A 97 -11.25 -1.60 -8.88
CA SER A 97 -11.27 -0.14 -9.00
C SER A 97 -11.29 0.33 -10.45
N VAL A 98 -10.98 -0.53 -11.43
CA VAL A 98 -10.99 -0.18 -12.86
C VAL A 98 -12.41 -0.35 -13.41
N LEU A 99 -13.13 0.75 -13.58
CA LEU A 99 -14.47 0.78 -14.15
C LEU A 99 -14.56 1.82 -15.28
N PRO A 100 -15.46 1.63 -16.26
CA PRO A 100 -15.56 2.51 -17.43
C PRO A 100 -16.13 3.90 -17.13
N ASP A 101 -16.76 4.09 -15.98
CA ASP A 101 -17.48 5.29 -15.54
C ASP A 101 -16.64 6.26 -14.69
N ARG A 102 -15.33 5.99 -14.56
CA ARG A 102 -14.41 6.78 -13.76
C ARG A 102 -13.03 6.88 -14.36
N ILE A 103 -12.38 8.01 -14.11
CA ILE A 103 -10.97 8.25 -14.40
C ILE A 103 -10.17 7.95 -13.14
N LEU A 104 -9.05 7.23 -13.29
CA LEU A 104 -8.19 6.88 -12.18
C LEU A 104 -6.91 7.71 -12.22
N LEU A 105 -6.45 8.19 -11.07
CA LEU A 105 -5.12 8.80 -10.94
C LEU A 105 -4.31 7.94 -9.99
N LEU A 106 -3.25 7.33 -10.52
CA LEU A 106 -2.28 6.54 -9.78
C LEU A 106 -1.03 7.39 -9.52
N ASP A 107 -0.77 7.66 -8.25
CA ASP A 107 0.45 8.32 -7.77
C ASP A 107 1.37 7.28 -7.12
N THR A 108 2.50 7.00 -7.78
CA THR A 108 3.55 6.07 -7.33
C THR A 108 4.77 6.79 -6.76
N PHE A 109 4.69 8.10 -6.49
CA PHE A 109 5.82 9.01 -6.22
C PHE A 109 6.78 9.22 -7.41
N PHE A 110 7.19 8.16 -8.11
CA PHE A 110 8.09 8.26 -9.27
C PHE A 110 7.37 8.59 -10.58
N CYS A 111 6.11 8.17 -10.68
CA CYS A 111 5.27 8.38 -11.85
C CYS A 111 3.83 8.71 -11.42
N ILE A 112 3.22 9.63 -12.16
CA ILE A 112 1.78 9.91 -12.10
C ILE A 112 1.18 9.34 -13.38
N LEU A 113 0.23 8.42 -13.22
CA LEU A 113 -0.51 7.80 -14.32
C LEU A 113 -1.99 8.18 -14.22
N VAL A 114 -2.59 8.52 -15.36
CA VAL A 114 -4.02 8.83 -15.52
C VAL A 114 -4.63 7.88 -16.52
#